data_AF-A0A924Q7B6-F1
#
_entry.id   AF-A0A924Q7B6-F1
#
_cell.length_a   1.000
_cell.length_b   1.000
_cell.length_c   1.000
_cell.angle_alpha   90.00
_cell.angle_beta   90.00
_cell.angle_gamma   90.00
#
_symmetry.space_group_name_H-M   'P 1'
#
loop_
_entity.id
_entity.type
_entity.pdbx_description
1 polymer ?
#
loop_
_entity_poly.entity_id
_entity_poly.type
_entity_poly.pdbx_seq_one_letter_code
_entity_poly.pdbx_strand_id
1 'polypeptide(L)'
;GTRYTSSMAMLRQRIDNPDLTPSAQVLESARGHGGFFKYTMFASQQHKQSLLAQPLGAEMQARFENSAAESLVLQARIEAAGQGNFEDYVARYYA
;
A
#
# COMPACT_ATOMS: atom_id res chain seq x y z
N GLY A 1 10.21 -27.03 4.37
CA GLY A 1 9.73 -26.27 5.54
C GLY A 1 8.21 -26.22 5.52
N THR A 2 7.57 -26.46 6.67
CA THR A 2 6.11 -26.70 6.79
C THR A 2 5.23 -25.52 6.35
N ARG A 3 5.72 -24.28 6.44
CA ARG A 3 4.99 -23.07 6.02
C ARG A 3 4.71 -23.04 4.51
N TYR A 4 5.70 -23.39 3.69
CA TYR A 4 5.53 -23.39 2.23
C TYR A 4 4.55 -24.48 1.80
N THR A 5 4.66 -25.68 2.38
CA THR A 5 3.76 -26.79 2.08
C THR A 5 2.32 -26.47 2.51
N SER A 6 2.11 -25.82 3.66
CA SER A 6 0.76 -25.43 4.10
C SER A 6 0.17 -24.33 3.21
N SER A 7 0.95 -23.31 2.84
CA SER A 7 0.49 -22.27 1.91
C SER A 7 0.13 -22.85 0.54
N MET A 8 0.95 -23.75 0.00
CA MET A 8 0.66 -24.40 -1.30
C MET A 8 -0.61 -25.25 -1.23
N ALA A 9 -0.81 -26.01 -0.14
CA ALA A 9 -2.03 -26.78 0.05
C ALA A 9 -3.29 -25.89 0.09
N MET A 10 -3.25 -24.77 0.80
CA MET A 10 -4.36 -23.80 0.82
C MET A 10 -4.61 -23.16 -0.54
N LEU A 11 -3.56 -22.77 -1.25
CA LEU A 11 -3.69 -22.14 -2.58
C LEU A 11 -4.23 -23.12 -3.62
N ARG A 12 -3.85 -24.40 -3.57
CA ARG A 12 -4.32 -25.44 -4.50
C ARG A 12 -5.84 -25.57 -4.47
N GLN A 13 -6.47 -25.45 -3.30
CA GLN A 13 -7.92 -25.54 -3.15
C GLN A 13 -8.68 -24.51 -3.99
N ARG A 14 -8.06 -23.38 -4.34
CA ARG A 14 -8.68 -22.34 -5.17
C ARG A 14 -8.86 -22.75 -6.63
N ILE A 15 -8.13 -23.76 -7.11
CA ILE A 15 -8.26 -24.28 -8.48
C ILE A 15 -9.61 -24.97 -8.64
N ASP A 16 -9.94 -25.85 -7.70
CA ASP A 16 -11.18 -26.63 -7.74
C ASP A 16 -12.36 -25.84 -7.13
N ASN A 17 -12.08 -24.86 -6.26
CA ASN A 17 -13.07 -24.00 -5.62
C ASN A 17 -12.78 -22.49 -5.89
N PRO A 18 -13.21 -21.94 -7.03
CA PRO A 18 -12.89 -20.56 -7.42
C PRO A 18 -13.45 -19.49 -6.47
N ASP A 19 -14.48 -19.79 -5.68
CA ASP A 19 -15.00 -18.88 -4.65
C ASP A 19 -14.01 -18.60 -3.50
N LEU A 20 -13.00 -19.46 -3.34
CA LEU A 20 -11.90 -19.25 -2.39
C LEU A 20 -10.85 -18.25 -2.89
N THR A 21 -11.00 -17.75 -4.12
CA THR A 21 -10.11 -16.71 -4.65
C THR A 21 -10.40 -15.37 -3.98
N PRO A 22 -9.37 -14.54 -3.72
CA PRO A 22 -9.59 -13.20 -3.16
C PRO A 22 -10.51 -12.32 -4.01
N SER A 23 -10.46 -12.45 -5.35
CA SER A 23 -11.35 -11.73 -6.26
C SER A 23 -12.82 -12.11 -6.08
N ALA A 24 -13.13 -13.41 -5.95
CA ALA A 24 -14.51 -13.86 -5.68
C ALA A 24 -15.02 -13.33 -4.33
N GLN A 25 -14.18 -13.37 -3.28
CA GLN A 25 -14.53 -12.85 -1.96
C GLN A 25 -14.78 -11.34 -1.95
N VAL A 26 -13.99 -10.56 -2.70
CA VAL A 26 -14.21 -9.12 -2.86
C VAL A 26 -15.53 -8.85 -3.60
N LEU A 27 -15.82 -9.60 -4.66
CA LEU A 27 -17.09 -9.44 -5.40
C LEU A 27 -18.30 -9.75 -4.52
N GLU A 28 -18.21 -10.80 -3.70
CA GLU A 28 -19.29 -11.17 -2.81
C GLU A 28 -19.48 -10.16 -1.67
N SER A 29 -18.37 -9.67 -1.11
CA SER A 29 -18.42 -8.62 -0.09
C SER A 29 -18.99 -7.32 -0.65
N ALA A 30 -18.64 -6.96 -1.89
CA ALA A 30 -19.19 -5.82 -2.59
C ALA A 30 -20.70 -5.96 -2.82
N ARG A 31 -21.19 -7.15 -3.20
CA ARG A 31 -22.64 -7.43 -3.28
C ARG A 31 -23.32 -7.25 -1.93
N GLY A 32 -22.78 -7.84 -0.87
CA GLY A 32 -23.33 -7.73 0.48
C GLY A 32 -23.38 -6.30 1.05
N HIS A 33 -22.44 -5.44 0.66
CA HIS A 33 -22.39 -4.03 1.09
C HIS A 33 -23.13 -3.07 0.14
N GLY A 34 -23.77 -3.57 -0.92
CA GLY A 34 -24.51 -2.74 -1.88
C GLY A 34 -23.61 -1.92 -2.80
N GLY A 35 -22.42 -2.44 -3.13
CA GLY A 35 -21.49 -1.88 -4.11
C GLY A 35 -20.03 -1.93 -3.67
N PHE A 36 -19.12 -1.95 -4.65
CA PHE A 36 -17.67 -2.01 -4.42
C PHE A 36 -17.17 -0.86 -3.55
N PHE A 37 -17.56 0.39 -3.84
CA PHE A 37 -17.14 1.56 -3.07
C PHE A 37 -17.52 1.46 -1.60
N LYS A 38 -18.74 1.00 -1.28
CA LYS A 38 -19.20 0.86 0.11
C LYS A 38 -18.39 -0.19 0.86
N TYR A 39 -18.11 -1.33 0.22
CA TYR A 39 -17.26 -2.36 0.80
C TYR A 39 -15.82 -1.87 1.03
N THR A 40 -15.19 -1.23 0.03
CA THR A 40 -13.80 -0.78 0.18
C THR A 40 -13.65 0.36 1.19
N MET A 41 -14.65 1.23 1.31
CA MET A 41 -14.69 2.24 2.38
C MET A 41 -14.81 1.59 3.77
N PHE A 42 -15.68 0.60 3.92
CA PHE A 42 -15.80 -0.17 5.16
C PHE A 42 -14.47 -0.84 5.52
N ALA A 43 -13.85 -1.57 4.58
CA ALA A 43 -12.56 -2.23 4.79
C ALA A 43 -11.45 -1.23 5.14
N SER A 44 -11.39 -0.08 4.45
CA SER A 44 -10.40 0.97 4.74
C SER A 44 -10.54 1.53 6.15
N GLN A 45 -11.77 1.72 6.63
CA GLN A 45 -12.02 2.18 8.01
C GLN A 45 -11.57 1.13 9.03
N GLN A 46 -11.85 -0.15 8.79
CA GLN A 46 -11.38 -1.25 9.65
C GLN A 46 -9.85 -1.29 9.71
N HIS A 47 -9.18 -1.21 8.56
CA HIS A 47 -7.72 -1.17 8.52
C HIS A 47 -7.13 0.04 9.24
N LYS A 48 -7.71 1.24 9.04
CA LYS A 48 -7.31 2.44 9.79
C LYS A 48 -7.41 2.20 11.30
N GLN A 49 -8.53 1.65 11.77
CA GLN A 49 -8.73 1.40 13.19
C GLN A 49 -7.71 0.38 13.73
N SER A 50 -7.47 -0.72 13.02
CA SER A 50 -6.49 -1.74 13.44
C SER A 50 -5.07 -1.18 13.51
N LEU A 51 -4.66 -0.36 12.54
CA LEU A 51 -3.34 0.27 12.52
C LEU A 51 -3.17 1.28 13.66
N LEU A 52 -4.19 2.10 13.94
CA LEU A 52 -4.16 3.04 15.07
C LEU A 52 -4.15 2.34 16.43
N ALA A 53 -4.75 1.15 16.53
CA ALA A 53 -4.74 0.35 17.76
C ALA A 53 -3.38 -0.30 18.05
N GLN A 54 -2.45 -0.30 17.10
CA GLN A 54 -1.09 -0.83 17.24
C GLN A 54 -0.09 0.32 17.06
N PRO A 55 0.14 1.15 18.11
CA PRO A 55 1.06 2.27 17.99
C PRO A 55 2.48 1.78 17.67
N LEU A 56 3.20 2.61 16.92
CA LEU A 56 4.61 2.35 16.61
C LEU A 56 5.44 2.39 17.90
N GLY A 57 6.50 1.58 17.94
CA GLY A 57 7.54 1.73 18.95
C GLY A 57 8.23 3.09 18.81
N ALA A 58 8.68 3.67 19.93
CA ALA A 58 9.27 5.00 19.97
C ALA A 58 10.43 5.19 18.98
N GLU A 59 11.28 4.17 18.81
CA GLU A 59 12.39 4.21 17.83
C GLU A 59 11.88 4.34 16.39
N MET A 60 10.86 3.56 16.02
CA MET A 60 10.28 3.60 14.67
C MET A 60 9.56 4.92 14.41
N GLN A 61 8.86 5.45 15.42
CA GLN A 61 8.23 6.76 15.33
C GLN A 61 9.27 7.87 15.10
N ALA A 62 10.33 7.93 15.91
CA ALA A 62 11.39 8.92 15.76
C ALA A 62 12.08 8.80 14.39
N ARG A 63 12.28 7.58 13.89
CA ARG A 63 12.83 7.36 12.54
C ARG A 63 11.94 7.95 11.45
N PHE A 64 10.62 7.77 11.52
CA PHE A 64 9.70 8.33 10.52
C PHE A 64 9.61 9.85 10.60
N GLU A 65 9.57 10.42 11.80
CA GLU A 65 9.58 11.87 12.00
C GLU A 65 10.86 12.52 11.43
N ASN A 66 12.02 11.93 11.71
CA ASN A 66 13.30 12.38 11.14
C ASN A 66 13.31 12.25 9.61
N SER A 67 12.87 11.11 9.08
CA SER A 67 12.81 10.90 7.63
C SER A 67 11.90 11.91 6.93
N ALA A 68 10.79 12.31 7.54
CA ALA A 68 9.91 13.33 6.99
C ALA A 68 10.60 14.70 6.98
N ALA A 69 11.23 15.09 8.09
CA ALA A 69 11.98 16.36 8.16
C ALA A 69 13.13 16.42 7.15
N GLU A 70 13.92 15.36 7.04
CA GLU A 70 15.02 15.25 6.08
C GLU A 70 14.53 15.34 4.64
N SER A 71 13.38 14.72 4.32
CA SER A 71 12.81 14.78 2.97
C SER A 71 12.48 16.20 2.53
N LEU A 72 11.94 17.03 3.43
CA LEU A 72 11.59 18.43 3.16
C LEU A 72 12.83 19.29 2.95
N VAL A 73 13.87 19.10 3.77
CA VAL A 73 15.15 19.80 3.63
C VAL A 73 15.81 19.44 2.29
N LEU A 74 15.81 18.16 1.94
CA LEU A 74 16.37 17.68 0.68
C LEU A 74 15.60 18.25 -0.52
N GLN A 75 14.27 18.25 -0.46
CA GLN A 75 13.43 18.83 -1.51
C GLN A 75 13.76 20.31 -1.72
N ALA A 76 13.78 21.12 -0.66
CA ALA A 76 14.10 22.54 -0.74
C ALA A 76 15.51 22.78 -1.32
N ARG A 77 16.47 21.92 -0.96
CA ARG A 77 17.84 21.98 -1.52
C ARG A 77 17.84 21.68 -3.02
N ILE A 78 17.10 20.68 -3.48
CA ILE A 78 17.00 20.32 -4.90
C ILE A 78 16.36 21.45 -5.71
N GLU A 79 15.30 22.05 -5.17
CA GLU A 79 14.58 23.18 -5.77
C GLU A 79 15.46 24.44 -5.84
N ALA A 80 16.26 24.71 -4.79
CA ALA A 80 17.18 25.84 -4.74
C ALA A 80 18.44 25.65 -5.61
N ALA A 81 18.81 24.41 -5.95
CA ALA A 81 20.03 24.10 -6.71
C ALA A 81 19.99 24.55 -8.19
N GLY A 82 18.92 25.22 -8.62
CA GLY A 82 18.79 25.74 -9.99
C GLY A 82 18.67 24.58 -10.99
N GLN A 83 17.50 23.96 -11.04
CA GLN A 83 17.17 23.00 -12.10
C GLN A 83 16.95 23.79 -13.40
N GLY A 84 17.43 23.26 -14.53
CA GLY A 84 17.01 23.76 -15.86
C GLY A 84 15.48 23.67 -16.02
N ASN A 85 14.94 24.17 -17.13
CA ASN A 85 13.51 24.02 -17.36
C ASN A 85 13.12 22.53 -17.43
N PHE A 86 11.84 22.26 -17.17
CA PHE A 86 11.33 20.89 -17.10
C PHE A 86 11.42 20.18 -18.45
N GLU A 87 11.23 20.92 -19.54
CA GLU A 87 11.27 20.45 -20.92
C GLU A 87 12.65 19.88 -21.28
N ASP A 88 13.73 20.56 -20.91
CA ASP A 88 15.11 20.12 -21.12
C ASP A 88 15.42 18.87 -20.28
N TYR A 89 14.87 18.79 -19.07
CA TYR A 89 14.98 17.58 -18.26
C TYR A 89 14.27 16.39 -18.93
N VAL A 90 13.05 16.56 -19.39
CA VAL A 90 12.26 15.52 -20.07
C VAL A 90 12.93 15.07 -21.36
N ALA A 91 13.44 16.01 -22.17
CA ALA A 91 14.16 15.71 -23.40
C ALA A 91 15.41 14.86 -23.14
N ARG A 92 16.20 15.16 -22.09
CA ARG A 92 17.36 14.35 -21.68
C ARG A 92 16.97 12.98 -21.12
N TYR A 93 15.84 12.88 -20.43
CA TYR A 93 15.38 11.61 -19.82
C TYR A 93 14.98 10.58 -20.87
N TYR A 94 14.41 11.03 -22.00
CA TYR A 94 13.94 10.17 -23.10
C TYR A 94 14.92 10.05 -24.29
N ALA A 95 16.11 10.65 -24.18
CA ALA A 95 17.18 10.51 -25.18
C ALA A 95 17.89 9.16 -25.05
#